data_AF-A0AA48GJB8-F1
#
_entry.id   AF-A0AA48GJB8-F1
#
_cell.length_a   1.000
_cell.length_b   1.000
_cell.length_c   1.000
_cell.angle_alpha   90.00
_cell.angle_beta   90.00
_cell.angle_gamma   90.00
#
_symmetry.space_group_name_H-M   'P 1'
#
loop_
_entity.id
_entity.type
_entity.pdbx_description
1 polymer ?
#
loop_
_entity_poly.entity_id
_entity_poly.type
_entity_poly.pdbx_seq_one_letter_code
_entity_poly.pdbx_strand_id
1 'polypeptide(L)'
;MSLPRIGALVLAASAALAAQVPALDPAGLTQILKSGTWAVIEFGGPSCVPCKKMQPILAELQQQFGNRAQVRNFYVTEHPKEAREHKVMAMPTQVVFDPSGKEVARHVGFWEKGDFAAALAKAGLK
;
A
#
# COMPACT_ATOMS: atom_id res chain seq x y z
N MET A 1 -25.99 -6.56 -51.92
CA MET A 1 -25.42 -7.63 -51.06
C MET A 1 -24.00 -7.21 -50.73
N SER A 2 -23.54 -6.89 -49.52
CA SER A 2 -24.08 -6.90 -48.16
C SER A 2 -23.10 -6.04 -47.32
N LEU A 3 -23.58 -5.15 -46.46
CA LEU A 3 -22.84 -4.59 -45.32
C LEU A 3 -22.73 -5.68 -44.21
N PRO A 4 -21.72 -5.71 -43.30
CA PRO A 4 -21.56 -4.76 -42.17
C PRO A 4 -20.10 -4.30 -41.93
N ARG A 5 -19.83 -3.06 -41.49
CA ARG A 5 -19.91 -2.49 -40.13
C ARG A 5 -18.84 -2.99 -39.12
N ILE A 6 -18.07 -2.00 -38.66
CA ILE A 6 -17.64 -1.78 -37.26
C ILE A 6 -16.53 -2.68 -36.71
N GLY A 7 -15.50 -2.03 -36.19
CA GLY A 7 -14.56 -2.62 -35.25
C GLY A 7 -13.53 -1.60 -34.79
N ALA A 8 -13.95 -0.41 -34.32
CA ALA A 8 -13.09 0.41 -33.50
C ALA A 8 -12.74 -0.44 -32.26
N LEU A 9 -11.52 -0.97 -32.24
CA LEU A 9 -10.98 -1.69 -31.11
C LEU A 9 -10.72 -0.65 -30.01
N VAL A 10 -11.78 -0.33 -29.25
CA VAL A 10 -11.65 0.44 -28.03
C VAL A 10 -10.77 -0.40 -27.10
N LEU A 11 -9.52 0.02 -26.96
CA LEU A 11 -8.64 -0.38 -25.87
C LEU A 11 -9.32 0.06 -24.57
N ALA A 12 -10.23 -0.77 -24.06
CA ALA A 12 -10.63 -0.71 -22.68
C ALA A 12 -9.40 -1.12 -21.85
N ALA A 13 -8.55 -0.15 -21.53
CA ALA A 13 -7.54 -0.29 -20.50
C ALA A 13 -8.31 -0.51 -19.19
N SER A 14 -8.38 -1.77 -18.78
CA SER A 14 -9.15 -2.26 -17.64
C SER A 14 -8.92 -1.44 -16.37
N ALA A 15 -10.00 -0.96 -15.77
CA ALA A 15 -10.05 -0.27 -14.48
C ALA A 15 -9.58 -1.11 -13.26
N ALA A 16 -8.92 -2.25 -13.49
CA ALA A 16 -8.39 -3.12 -12.45
C ALA A 16 -7.13 -2.56 -11.75
N LEU A 17 -6.55 -1.47 -12.28
CA LEU A 17 -5.37 -0.83 -11.69
C LEU A 17 -5.68 0.00 -10.43
N ALA A 18 -6.94 0.27 -10.13
CA ALA A 18 -7.34 1.16 -9.02
C ALA A 18 -7.24 0.51 -7.62
N ALA A 19 -7.16 -0.83 -7.53
CA ALA A 19 -7.28 -1.55 -6.27
C ALA A 19 -5.93 -1.94 -5.61
N GLN A 20 -4.81 -1.79 -6.32
CA GLN A 20 -3.49 -2.17 -5.82
C GLN A 20 -2.68 -0.91 -5.50
N VAL A 21 -2.24 -0.74 -4.25
CA VAL A 21 -1.34 0.37 -3.91
C VAL A 21 0.06 0.10 -4.49
N PRO A 22 0.76 1.12 -5.00
CA PRO A 22 2.04 0.90 -5.66
C PRO A 22 3.10 0.41 -4.67
N ALA A 23 3.96 -0.48 -5.16
CA ALA A 23 5.16 -0.89 -4.43
C ALA A 23 6.28 0.16 -4.61
N LEU A 24 7.18 0.21 -3.63
CA LEU A 24 8.40 0.99 -3.69
C LEU A 24 9.62 0.09 -3.41
N ASP A 25 10.77 0.61 -3.82
CA ASP A 25 12.08 0.02 -3.58
C ASP A 25 12.72 0.66 -2.31
N PRO A 26 13.92 0.24 -1.90
CA PRO A 26 14.61 0.80 -0.73
C PRO A 26 14.84 2.32 -0.80
N ALA A 27 15.12 2.84 -1.99
CA ALA A 27 15.33 4.28 -2.19
C ALA A 27 14.01 5.05 -1.99
N GLY A 28 12.92 4.56 -2.57
CA GLY A 28 11.57 5.11 -2.38
C GLY A 28 11.11 5.07 -0.93
N LEU A 29 11.40 3.98 -0.20
CA LEU A 29 11.13 3.91 1.25
C LEU A 29 11.88 5.03 1.98
N THR A 30 13.17 5.16 1.73
CA THR A 30 14.01 6.21 2.34
C THR A 30 13.49 7.61 2.03
N GLN A 31 13.05 7.86 0.80
CA GLN A 31 12.51 9.14 0.38
C GLN A 31 11.18 9.45 1.07
N ILE A 32 10.27 8.49 1.15
CA ILE A 32 8.97 8.68 1.81
C ILE A 32 9.14 8.99 3.30
N LEU A 33 10.04 8.28 3.99
CA LEU A 33 10.32 8.51 5.41
C LEU A 33 10.91 9.90 5.69
N LYS A 34 11.47 10.56 4.68
CA LYS A 34 12.01 11.93 4.76
C LYS A 34 11.09 12.99 4.15
N SER A 35 9.90 12.61 3.68
CA SER A 35 9.02 13.49 2.89
C SER A 35 8.24 14.52 3.71
N GLY A 36 8.30 14.48 5.05
CA GLY A 36 7.48 15.35 5.89
C GLY A 36 5.99 15.01 5.86
N THR A 37 5.61 13.84 5.34
CA THR A 37 4.24 13.35 5.22
C THR A 37 4.13 12.01 5.96
N TRP A 38 2.93 11.68 6.45
CA TRP A 38 2.69 10.35 7.03
C TRP A 38 2.95 9.26 5.99
N ALA A 39 3.42 8.10 6.44
CA ALA A 39 3.63 6.95 5.59
C ALA A 39 2.98 5.70 6.21
N VAL A 40 2.26 4.94 5.39
CA VAL A 40 1.74 3.62 5.73
C VAL A 40 2.38 2.63 4.78
N ILE A 41 3.27 1.80 5.30
CA ILE A 41 4.03 0.82 4.51
C ILE A 41 3.55 -0.58 4.85
N GLU A 42 3.02 -1.29 3.86
CA GLU A 42 2.77 -2.73 3.96
C GLU A 42 3.99 -3.50 3.47
N PHE A 43 4.70 -4.12 4.40
CA PHE A 43 5.73 -5.11 4.11
C PHE A 43 5.06 -6.46 3.79
N GLY A 44 5.07 -6.82 2.51
CA GLY A 44 4.31 -7.95 1.98
C GLY A 44 4.91 -8.50 0.69
N GLY A 45 4.06 -9.04 -0.18
CA GLY A 45 4.49 -9.55 -1.48
C GLY A 45 3.33 -10.00 -2.38
N PRO A 46 3.54 -10.07 -3.71
CA PRO A 46 2.49 -10.40 -4.67
C PRO A 46 2.02 -11.86 -4.61
N SER A 47 2.80 -12.77 -4.01
CA SER A 47 2.42 -14.18 -3.80
C SER A 47 1.70 -14.42 -2.46
N CYS A 48 1.67 -13.43 -1.57
CA CYS A 48 1.07 -13.54 -0.25
C CYS A 48 -0.44 -13.31 -0.30
N VAL A 49 -1.24 -14.37 -0.08
CA VAL A 49 -2.71 -14.31 -0.14
C VAL A 49 -3.31 -13.28 0.83
N PRO A 50 -2.91 -13.23 2.12
CA PRO A 50 -3.41 -12.20 3.03
C PRO A 50 -3.01 -10.78 2.59
N CYS A 51 -1.81 -10.61 2.02
CA CYS A 51 -1.37 -9.32 1.49
C CYS A 51 -2.25 -8.86 0.32
N LYS A 52 -2.69 -9.76 -0.57
CA LYS A 52 -3.65 -9.43 -1.63
C LYS A 52 -4.99 -8.95 -1.06
N LYS A 53 -5.46 -9.56 0.04
CA LYS A 53 -6.71 -9.15 0.70
C LYS A 53 -6.62 -7.77 1.36
N MET A 54 -5.42 -7.33 1.74
CA MET A 54 -5.19 -5.99 2.28
C MET A 54 -5.25 -4.89 1.22
N GLN A 55 -5.05 -5.20 -0.06
CA GLN A 55 -4.90 -4.17 -1.11
C GLN A 55 -6.12 -3.27 -1.28
N PRO A 56 -7.37 -3.78 -1.30
CA PRO A 56 -8.55 -2.93 -1.31
C PRO A 56 -8.60 -1.99 -0.10
N ILE A 57 -8.22 -2.48 1.09
CA ILE A 57 -8.20 -1.69 2.33
C ILE A 57 -7.15 -0.58 2.23
N LEU A 58 -5.95 -0.90 1.77
CA LEU A 58 -4.87 0.07 1.58
C LEU A 58 -5.23 1.13 0.51
N ALA A 59 -5.87 0.71 -0.59
CA ALA A 59 -6.31 1.62 -1.65
C ALA A 59 -7.36 2.61 -1.14
N GLU A 60 -8.33 2.13 -0.35
CA GLU A 60 -9.33 2.99 0.28
C GLU A 60 -8.71 3.93 1.31
N LEU A 61 -7.75 3.47 2.13
CA LEU A 61 -7.02 4.36 3.04
C LEU A 61 -6.27 5.45 2.28
N GLN A 62 -5.66 5.11 1.14
CA GLN A 62 -5.00 6.09 0.31
C GLN A 62 -5.97 7.13 -0.25
N GLN A 63 -7.18 6.71 -0.64
CA GLN A 63 -8.24 7.64 -1.06
C GLN A 63 -8.72 8.52 0.11
N GLN A 64 -8.92 7.94 1.29
CA GLN A 64 -9.42 8.64 2.47
C GLN A 64 -8.42 9.70 3.00
N PHE A 65 -7.14 9.37 3.03
CA PHE A 65 -6.13 10.28 3.55
C PHE A 65 -5.56 11.21 2.47
N GLY A 66 -5.69 10.85 1.19
CA GLY A 66 -5.23 11.67 0.07
C GLY A 66 -3.77 12.06 0.24
N ASN A 67 -3.48 13.36 0.12
CA ASN A 67 -2.11 13.88 0.25
C ASN A 67 -1.56 13.91 1.69
N ARG A 68 -2.37 13.55 2.70
CA ARG A 68 -1.92 13.55 4.11
C ARG A 68 -1.07 12.33 4.45
N ALA A 69 -1.23 11.23 3.72
CA ALA A 69 -0.49 10.00 3.94
C ALA A 69 -0.12 9.30 2.62
N GLN A 70 1.10 8.80 2.55
CA GLN A 70 1.55 7.95 1.45
C GLN A 70 1.38 6.49 1.84
N VAL A 71 0.48 5.78 1.17
CA VAL A 71 0.25 4.33 1.37
C VAL A 71 0.99 3.55 0.28
N ARG A 72 1.87 2.63 0.67
CA ARG A 72 2.73 1.89 -0.28
C ARG A 72 2.96 0.45 0.15
N ASN A 73 3.21 -0.42 -0.82
CA ASN A 73 3.74 -1.75 -0.58
C ASN A 73 5.28 -1.73 -0.54
N PHE A 74 5.87 -2.65 0.22
CA PHE A 74 7.29 -2.98 0.18
C PHE A 74 7.41 -4.50 0.04
N TYR A 75 7.95 -4.98 -1.09
CA TYR A 75 8.01 -6.41 -1.37
C TYR A 75 9.25 -7.05 -0.75
N VAL A 76 9.04 -7.77 0.35
CA VAL A 76 10.14 -8.29 1.18
C VAL A 76 10.95 -9.39 0.50
N THR A 77 10.35 -10.09 -0.47
CA THR A 77 11.06 -11.11 -1.26
C THR A 77 12.01 -10.49 -2.28
N GLU A 78 11.74 -9.26 -2.72
CA GLU A 78 12.62 -8.49 -3.63
C GLU A 78 13.72 -7.77 -2.84
N HIS A 79 13.44 -7.39 -1.59
CA HIS A 79 14.33 -6.61 -0.73
C HIS A 79 14.46 -7.22 0.69
N PRO A 80 15.04 -8.43 0.81
CA PRO A 80 15.07 -9.17 2.08
C PRO A 80 15.99 -8.56 3.14
N LYS A 81 17.02 -7.79 2.74
CA LYS A 81 17.94 -7.13 3.67
C LYS A 81 17.23 -6.00 4.40
N GLU A 82 16.56 -5.14 3.66
CA GLU A 82 15.81 -4.00 4.18
C GLU A 82 14.63 -4.47 5.04
N ALA A 83 13.94 -5.54 4.62
CA ALA A 83 12.89 -6.16 5.43
C ALA A 83 13.41 -6.58 6.82
N ARG A 84 14.61 -7.16 6.89
CA ARG A 84 15.25 -7.54 8.17
C ARG A 84 15.66 -6.32 8.99
N GLU A 85 16.21 -5.28 8.36
CA GLU A 85 16.56 -4.01 9.02
C GLU A 85 15.32 -3.34 9.64
N HIS A 86 14.17 -3.43 8.98
CA HIS A 86 12.87 -2.99 9.48
C HIS A 86 12.16 -4.01 10.40
N LYS A 87 12.86 -5.07 10.80
CA LYS A 87 12.42 -6.12 11.73
C LYS A 87 11.13 -6.81 11.29
N VAL A 88 10.96 -7.01 9.98
CA VAL A 88 9.80 -7.72 9.43
C VAL A 88 10.02 -9.22 9.53
N MET A 89 9.24 -9.87 10.39
CA MET A 89 9.35 -11.31 10.67
C MET A 89 8.21 -12.13 10.05
N ALA A 90 7.12 -11.48 9.63
CA ALA A 90 5.97 -12.11 9.02
C ALA A 90 5.28 -11.16 8.03
N MET A 91 4.59 -11.73 7.04
CA MET A 91 3.78 -10.98 6.08
C MET A 91 2.28 -11.23 6.30
N PRO A 92 1.43 -10.21 6.06
CA PRO A 92 1.81 -8.81 5.90
C PRO A 92 2.20 -8.20 7.25
N THR A 93 3.05 -7.17 7.23
CA THR A 93 3.30 -6.29 8.37
C THR A 93 3.06 -4.86 7.93
N GLN A 94 2.16 -4.13 8.59
CA GLN A 94 1.91 -2.72 8.31
C GLN A 94 2.64 -1.87 9.33
N VAL A 95 3.43 -0.91 8.86
CA VAL A 95 4.16 0.03 9.70
C VAL A 95 3.77 1.45 9.33
N VAL A 96 3.46 2.25 10.34
CA VAL A 96 3.02 3.62 10.20
C VAL A 96 4.11 4.54 10.71
N PHE A 97 4.49 5.50 9.89
CA PHE A 97 5.48 6.52 10.22
C PHE A 97 4.82 7.89 10.23
N ASP A 98 5.17 8.69 11.24
CA ASP A 98 4.75 10.08 11.32
C ASP A 98 5.56 10.97 10.34
N PRO A 99 5.21 12.26 10.18
CA PRO A 99 5.93 13.18 9.32
C PRO A 99 7.44 13.34 9.62
N SER A 100 7.90 12.97 10.82
CA SER A 100 9.33 12.99 11.17
C SER A 100 10.07 11.73 10.72
N GLY A 101 9.36 10.75 10.17
CA GLY A 101 9.89 9.44 9.80
C GLY A 101 9.98 8.46 10.97
N LYS A 102 9.38 8.79 12.13
CA LYS A 102 9.37 7.92 13.30
C LYS A 102 8.24 6.90 13.20
N GLU A 103 8.56 5.63 13.48
CA GLU A 103 7.54 4.58 13.61
C GLU A 103 6.63 4.87 14.81
N VAL A 104 5.33 4.95 14.57
CA VAL A 104 4.31 5.29 15.58
C VAL A 104 3.26 4.20 15.74
N ALA A 105 3.12 3.29 14.78
CA ALA A 105 2.29 2.10 14.91
C ALA A 105 2.82 0.95 14.04
N ARG A 106 2.57 -0.28 14.50
CA ARG A 106 2.91 -1.51 13.79
C ARG A 106 1.83 -2.56 14.02
N HIS A 107 1.51 -3.31 12.97
CA HIS A 107 0.66 -4.48 13.05
C HIS A 107 1.24 -5.62 12.23
N VAL A 108 1.00 -6.84 12.68
CA VAL A 108 1.37 -8.06 11.97
C VAL A 108 0.11 -8.84 11.68
N GLY A 109 -0.07 -9.21 10.42
CA GLY A 109 -1.22 -9.94 9.93
C GLY A 109 -2.26 -9.02 9.28
N PHE A 110 -3.46 -9.56 9.13
CA PHE A 110 -4.55 -8.91 8.43
C PHE A 110 -5.25 -7.87 9.33
N TRP A 111 -5.75 -6.81 8.71
CA TRP A 111 -6.65 -5.85 9.34
C TRP A 111 -8.02 -5.93 8.70
N GLU A 112 -9.07 -5.84 9.52
CA GLU A 112 -10.36 -5.40 9.02
C GLU A 112 -10.34 -3.87 8.80
N LYS A 113 -11.04 -3.41 7.75
CA LYS A 113 -10.99 -2.01 7.30
C LYS A 113 -11.26 -1.00 8.42
N GLY A 114 -12.37 -1.17 9.13
CA GLY A 114 -12.82 -0.23 10.15
C GLY A 114 -11.82 -0.10 11.30
N ASP A 115 -11.21 -1.22 11.68
CA ASP A 115 -10.24 -1.27 12.77
C ASP A 115 -8.93 -0.59 12.38
N PHE A 116 -8.49 -0.74 11.13
CA PHE A 116 -7.25 -0.10 10.69
C PHE A 116 -7.38 1.42 10.65
N ALA A 117 -8.47 1.95 10.07
CA ALA A 117 -8.71 3.38 10.04
C ALA A 117 -8.83 3.97 11.47
N ALA A 118 -9.51 3.26 12.38
CA ALA A 118 -9.61 3.66 13.77
C ALA A 118 -8.26 3.65 14.49
N ALA A 119 -7.40 2.67 14.22
CA ALA A 119 -6.05 2.59 14.77
C ALA A 119 -5.18 3.77 14.27
N LEU A 120 -5.26 4.13 12.99
CA LEU A 120 -4.54 5.26 12.41
C LEU A 120 -4.98 6.60 13.03
N ALA A 121 -6.29 6.80 13.22
CA ALA A 121 -6.82 7.99 13.88
C ALA A 121 -6.35 8.12 15.33
N LYS A 122 -6.26 7.01 16.07
CA LYS A 122 -5.71 6.97 17.43
C LYS A 122 -4.21 7.27 17.45
N ALA A 123 -3.47 6.85 16.43
CA ALA A 123 -2.04 7.14 16.27
C ALA A 123 -1.74 8.60 15.88
N GLY A 124 -2.77 9.38 15.51
CA GLY A 124 -2.66 10.80 15.20
C GLY A 124 -2.79 11.15 13.71
N LEU A 125 -2.91 10.16 12.83
CA LEU A 125 -3.25 10.38 11.43
C LEU A 125 -4.76 10.63 11.31
N LYS A 126 -5.14 11.91 11.25
CA LYS A 126 -6.54 12.35 11.17
C LYS A 126 -6.84 13.01 9.84
#